data_AF-D5T4N6-F1
#
_entry.id   AF-D5T4N6-F1
#
_cell.length_a   1.000
_cell.length_b   1.000
_cell.length_c   1.000
_cell.angle_alpha   90.00
_cell.angle_beta   90.00
_cell.angle_gamma   90.00
#
_symmetry.space_group_name_H-M   'P 1'
#
loop_
_entity.id
_entity.type
_entity.pdbx_description
1 polymer ?
#
loop_
_entity_poly.entity_id
_entity_poly.type
_entity_poly.pdbx_seq_one_letter_code
_entity_poly.pdbx_strand_id
1 'polypeptide(L)' 'MKFITVAVWSVIYGEILGYIVSQLTGVTYSFLTVAIVTLIIGEISMFAIPTLSGSAAPKKVSTEK' A
#
# COMPACT_ATOMS: atom_id res chain seq x y z
N MET A 1 17.80 -1.07 -2.09
CA MET A 1 17.00 -2.27 -2.42
C MET A 1 15.53 -2.11 -2.01
N LYS A 2 15.21 -1.91 -0.71
CA LYS A 2 13.82 -1.85 -0.20
C LYS A 2 12.83 -0.96 -0.97
N PHE A 3 13.18 0.31 -1.24
CA PHE A 3 12.28 1.25 -1.94
C PHE A 3 11.98 0.82 -3.38
N ILE A 4 13.00 0.39 -4.13
CA ILE A 4 12.83 -0.12 -5.50
C ILE A 4 11.94 -1.37 -5.50
N THR A 5 12.15 -2.28 -4.53
CA THR A 5 11.30 -3.46 -4.38
C THR A 5 9.85 -3.09 -4.11
N VAL A 6 9.60 -2.13 -3.22
CA VAL A 6 8.24 -1.63 -2.92
C VAL A 6 7.62 -0.97 -4.15
N ALA A 7 8.35 -0.12 -4.86
CA ALA A 7 7.87 0.54 -6.08
C ALA A 7 7.46 -0.47 -7.16
N VAL A 8 8.31 -1.47 -7.44
CA VAL A 8 8.03 -2.52 -8.43
C VAL A 8 6.78 -3.32 -8.05
N TRP A 9 6.70 -3.79 -6.80
CA TRP A 9 5.56 -4.59 -6.38
C TRP A 9 4.27 -3.80 -6.25
N SER A 10 4.34 -2.53 -5.85
CA SER A 10 3.16 -1.66 -5.74
C SER A 10 2.52 -1.41 -7.10
N VAL A 11 3.33 -1.19 -8.14
CA VAL A 11 2.83 -1.05 -9.52
C VAL A 11 2.23 -2.38 -10.01
N ILE A 12 2.93 -3.50 -9.86
CA ILE A 12 2.44 -4.81 -10.33
C ILE A 12 1.09 -5.17 -9.68
N TYR A 13 1.00 -5.11 -8.34
CA TYR A 13 -0.25 -5.39 -7.65
C TYR A 13 -1.32 -4.33 -7.93
N GLY A 14 -0.91 -3.08 -8.08
CA GLY A 14 -1.75 -1.96 -8.45
C GLY A 14 -2.48 -2.19 -9.76
N GLU A 15 -1.77 -2.62 -10.80
CA GLU A 15 -2.34 -2.94 -12.12
C GLU A 15 -3.37 -4.07 -12.04
N ILE A 16 -3.07 -5.13 -11.30
CA ILE A 16 -3.99 -6.27 -11.11
C ILE A 16 -5.28 -5.79 -10.42
N LEU A 17 -5.16 -5.06 -9.31
CA LEU A 17 -6.32 -4.54 -8.56
C LEU A 17 -7.10 -3.51 -9.38
N GLY A 18 -6.41 -2.58 -10.03
CA GLY A 18 -7.04 -1.54 -10.85
C GLY A 18 -7.82 -2.13 -12.01
N TYR A 19 -7.29 -3.17 -12.67
CA TYR A 19 -8.01 -3.89 -13.70
C TYR A 19 -9.27 -4.57 -13.14
N ILE A 20 -9.15 -5.34 -12.05
CA ILE A 20 -10.31 -6.02 -11.44
C ILE A 20 -11.40 -5.01 -11.04
N VAL A 21 -11.02 -3.93 -10.36
CA VAL A 21 -11.96 -2.88 -9.92
C VAL A 21 -12.65 -2.22 -11.11
N SER A 22 -11.94 -1.97 -12.21
CA SER A 22 -12.54 -1.44 -13.44
C SER A 22 -13.66 -2.34 -13.98
N GLN A 23 -13.45 -3.67 -13.95
CA GLN A 23 -14.44 -4.64 -14.41
C GLN A 23 -15.66 -4.71 -13.47
N LEU A 24 -15.46 -4.50 -12.17
CA LEU A 24 -16.54 -4.51 -11.18
C LEU A 24 -17.36 -3.21 -11.15
N THR A 25 -16.75 -2.09 -11.51
CA THR A 25 -17.36 -0.75 -11.38
C THR A 25 -17.80 -0.15 -12.72
N GLY A 26 -17.39 -0.75 -13.85
CA GLY A 26 -17.67 -0.22 -15.19
C GLY A 26 -16.87 1.03 -15.56
N VAL A 27 -15.89 1.42 -14.73
CA VAL A 27 -15.01 2.57 -14.99
C VAL A 27 -13.95 2.20 -16.03
N THR A 28 -13.63 3.12 -16.94
CA THR A 28 -12.57 2.91 -17.93
C THR A 28 -11.20 2.71 -17.26
N TYR A 29 -10.55 1.60 -17.56
CA TYR A 29 -9.21 1.30 -17.07
C TYR A 29 -8.13 2.09 -17.82
N SER A 30 -7.17 2.64 -17.07
CA SER A 30 -5.99 3.33 -17.57
C SER A 30 -4.74 2.86 -16.82
N PHE A 31 -3.89 2.08 -17.49
CA PHE A 31 -2.68 1.51 -16.89
C PHE A 31 -1.73 2.61 -16.37
N LEU A 32 -1.61 3.74 -17.07
CA LEU A 32 -0.72 4.82 -16.64
C LEU A 32 -1.22 5.48 -15.35
N THR A 33 -2.54 5.69 -15.25
CA THR A 33 -3.15 6.28 -14.07
C THR A 33 -3.03 5.36 -12.87
N VAL A 34 -3.30 4.06 -13.05
CA VAL A 34 -3.20 3.05 -12.00
C VAL A 34 -1.76 2.92 -11.52
N ALA A 35 -0.77 2.84 -12.42
CA ALA A 35 0.63 2.76 -12.07
C ALA A 35 1.11 3.96 -11.22
N ILE A 36 0.75 5.18 -11.61
CA ILE A 36 1.15 6.40 -10.86
C ILE A 36 0.52 6.41 -9.46
N VAL A 37 -0.78 6.16 -9.37
CA VAL A 37 -1.51 6.21 -8.09
C VAL A 37 -0.99 5.14 -7.13
N THR A 38 -0.78 3.92 -7.63
CA THR A 38 -0.35 2.78 -6.82
C THR A 38 1.09 2.90 -6.38
N LEU A 39 1.97 3.49 -7.20
CA LEU A 39 3.33 3.86 -6.81
C LEU A 39 3.32 4.83 -5.61
N ILE A 40 2.51 5.90 -5.68
CA ILE A 40 2.41 6.91 -4.61
C ILE A 40 1.89 6.27 -3.31
N ILE A 41 0.82 5.48 -3.40
CA ILE A 41 0.24 4.79 -2.23
C ILE A 41 1.23 3.80 -1.62
N GLY A 42 1.98 3.06 -2.46
CA GLY A 42 3.01 2.12 -2.03
C GLY A 42 4.10 2.79 -1.19
N GLU A 43 4.59 3.95 -1.62
CA GLU A 43 5.58 4.74 -0.88
C GLU A 43 5.02 5.28 0.44
N ILE A 44 3.80 5.82 0.45
CA ILE A 44 3.14 6.30 1.68
C ILE A 44 2.98 5.15 2.68
N SER A 45 2.60 3.97 2.21
CA SER A 45 2.39 2.78 3.04
C SER A 45 3.66 2.35 3.79
N MET A 46 4.85 2.60 3.23
CA MET A 46 6.12 2.28 3.86
C MET A 46 6.36 3.05 5.16
N PHE A 47 5.81 4.26 5.28
CA PHE A 47 5.87 5.07 6.50
C PHE A 47 4.60 4.92 7.35
N ALA A 48 3.43 4.80 6.72
CA ALA A 48 2.15 4.72 7.41
C ALA A 48 1.96 3.38 8.16
N ILE A 49 2.38 2.25 7.59
CA ILE A 49 2.16 0.94 8.23
C ILE A 49 2.98 0.79 9.53
N PRO A 50 4.28 1.11 9.57
CA PRO A 50 5.06 0.99 10.80
C PRO A 50 4.59 1.97 11.89
N THR A 51 4.22 3.20 11.51
CA THR A 51 3.73 4.20 12.46
C THR A 51 2.37 3.80 13.04
N LEU A 52 1.43 3.36 12.18
CA LEU A 52 0.12 2.89 12.62
C LEU A 52 0.22 1.61 13.44
N SER A 53 1.08 0.65 13.05
CA SER A 53 1.34 -0.57 13.84
C SER A 53 1.98 -0.26 15.19
N GLY A 54 2.87 0.73 15.26
CA GLY A 54 3.45 1.20 16.53
C GLY A 54 2.39 1.80 17.46
N SER A 55 1.45 2.56 16.91
CA SER A 55 0.31 3.12 17.67
C SER A 55 -0.74 2.07 18.05
N ALA A 56 -0.89 0.99 17.28
CA ALA A 56 -1.85 -0.09 17.53
C ALA A 56 -1.29 -1.23 18.39
N ALA A 57 0.01 -1.23 18.71
CA ALA A 57 0.59 -2.22 19.60
C ALA A 57 -0.06 -2.11 21.00
N PRO A 58 -0.54 -3.23 21.58
CA PRO A 58 -1.15 -3.20 22.91
C PRO A 58 -0.15 -2.63 23.91
N LYS A 59 -0.59 -1.66 24.72
CA LYS A 59 0.21 -1.06 25.79
C LYS A 59 0.78 -2.20 26.62
N LYS A 60 2.11 -2.40 26.56
CA LYS A 60 2.79 -3.36 27.42
C LYS A 60 2.46 -2.95 28.85
N VAL A 61 1.65 -3.75 29.55
CA VAL A 61 1.39 -3.55 30.97
C VAL A 61 2.75 -3.72 31.64
N SER A 62 3.30 -2.60 32.14
CA SER A 62 4.50 -2.58 32.95
C SER A 62 4.19 -3.33 34.23
N THR A 63 4.43 -4.64 34.24
CA THR A 63 4.58 -5.38 35.50
C THR A 63 5.99 -5.07 35.99
N GLU A 64 6.08 -3.97 36.73
CA GLU A 64 7.19 -3.66 37.61
C GLU A 64 7.36 -4.79 38.63
N LYS A 65 8.57 -5.35 38.71
CA LYS A 65 9.11 -6.00 39.91
C LYS A 65 10.62 -6.00 39.87
#